data_AF-A0A0J8DRM3-F1
#
_entry.id   AF-A0A0J8DRM3-F1
#
_cell.length_a   1.000
_cell.length_b   1.000
_cell.length_c   1.000
_cell.angle_alpha   90.00
_cell.angle_beta   90.00
_cell.angle_gamma   90.00
#
_symmetry.space_group_name_H-M   'P 1'
#
loop_
_entity.id
_entity.type
_entity.pdbx_description
1 polymer ?
#
loop_
_entity_poly.entity_id
_entity_poly.type
_entity_poly.pdbx_seq_one_letter_code
_entity_poly.pdbx_strand_id
1 'polypeptide(L)'
;THLGNVLKPGDLASGYDLTSMVFNDDDLKAFGNAQLPDVVLVKKTYRRKNRAQRRKFKLHALMKVDDGEGKTDEEQHARDEEIFLRELEEDMELRCRVNLFKRDPEENAIVAADRAVEHSDEDAEDPDFPDVKLDELISNMDQLTHSPVDIQPSIDDDNSHDVGSKRRSNIN
;
A
#
# COMPACT_ATOMS: atom_id res chain seq x y z
N THR A 1 25.97 0.12 1.01
CA THR A 1 24.49 0.05 1.14
C THR A 1 23.85 1.10 0.27
N HIS A 2 22.65 0.85 -0.27
CA HIS A 2 21.87 1.83 -1.04
C HIS A 2 21.12 2.83 -0.14
N LEU A 3 21.13 2.61 1.18
CA LEU A 3 20.44 3.45 2.17
C LEU A 3 21.28 4.64 2.66
N GLY A 4 22.32 5.03 1.93
CA GLY A 4 23.25 6.10 2.35
C GLY A 4 22.59 7.46 2.54
N ASN A 5 21.51 7.75 1.80
CA ASN A 5 20.77 9.01 1.91
C ASN A 5 19.73 9.00 3.05
N VAL A 6 19.45 7.83 3.63
CA VAL A 6 18.35 7.62 4.58
C VAL A 6 18.86 7.31 5.98
N LEU A 7 19.98 6.57 6.08
CA LEU A 7 20.61 6.22 7.35
C LEU A 7 21.57 7.30 7.85
N LYS A 8 21.41 7.65 9.13
CA LYS A 8 22.30 8.50 9.91
C LYS A 8 22.92 7.71 11.07
N PRO A 9 24.06 8.16 11.62
CA PRO A 9 24.63 7.55 12.81
C PRO A 9 23.63 7.54 13.98
N GLY A 10 23.39 6.36 14.56
CA GLY A 10 22.42 6.16 15.65
C GLY A 10 21.05 5.64 15.21
N ASP A 11 20.80 5.53 13.90
CA ASP A 11 19.58 4.93 13.36
C ASP A 11 19.56 3.41 13.50
N LEU A 12 18.35 2.86 13.57
CA LEU A 12 18.11 1.42 13.49
C LEU A 12 17.88 1.02 12.03
N ALA A 13 18.46 -0.11 11.63
CA ALA A 13 18.27 -0.68 10.30
C ALA A 13 18.02 -2.19 10.41
N SER A 14 17.22 -2.71 9.48
CA SER A 14 16.99 -4.14 9.31
C SER A 14 17.82 -4.65 8.14
N GLY A 15 18.41 -5.83 8.29
CA GLY A 15 19.24 -6.45 7.28
C GLY A 15 19.48 -7.92 7.56
N TYR A 16 20.13 -8.58 6.61
CA TYR A 16 20.57 -9.96 6.72
C TYR A 16 22.04 -10.00 7.15
N ASP A 17 22.33 -10.84 8.13
CA ASP A 17 23.69 -11.22 8.50
C ASP A 17 24.07 -12.47 7.72
N LEU A 18 24.98 -12.35 6.76
CA LEU A 18 25.41 -13.45 5.91
C LEU A 18 26.53 -14.27 6.57
N THR A 19 27.14 -13.79 7.66
CA THR A 19 28.22 -14.50 8.36
C THR A 19 27.72 -15.70 9.17
N SER A 20 26.49 -15.64 9.66
CA SER A 20 25.83 -16.71 10.41
C SER A 20 24.91 -17.59 9.55
N MET A 21 24.73 -17.26 8.27
CA MET A 21 23.87 -18.02 7.36
C MET A 21 24.55 -19.28 6.84
N VAL A 22 23.76 -20.35 6.73
CA VAL A 22 24.15 -21.59 6.06
C VAL A 22 23.56 -21.57 4.65
N PHE A 23 24.42 -21.48 3.64
CA PHE A 23 24.03 -21.51 2.23
C PHE A 23 24.09 -22.92 1.65
N ASN A 24 23.27 -23.18 0.65
CA ASN A 24 23.46 -24.37 -0.19
C ASN A 24 24.53 -24.11 -1.25
N ASP A 25 25.23 -25.15 -1.68
CA ASP A 25 26.30 -25.03 -2.69
C ASP A 25 25.80 -24.45 -4.02
N ASP A 26 24.56 -24.71 -4.40
CA ASP A 26 23.99 -24.19 -5.66
C ASP A 26 23.74 -22.68 -5.61
N ASP A 27 23.36 -22.15 -4.44
CA ASP A 27 23.18 -20.71 -4.23
C ASP A 27 24.53 -19.99 -4.28
N LEU A 28 25.59 -20.60 -3.72
CA LEU A 28 26.96 -20.04 -3.74
C LEU A 28 27.58 -20.05 -5.14
N LYS A 29 27.31 -21.06 -5.96
CA LYS A 29 27.81 -21.14 -7.35
C LYS A 29 27.35 -19.96 -8.19
N ALA A 30 26.15 -19.43 -7.94
CA ALA A 30 25.63 -18.26 -8.65
C ALA A 30 26.50 -17.00 -8.44
N PHE A 31 27.20 -16.92 -7.30
CA PHE A 31 28.12 -15.82 -6.99
C PHE A 31 29.54 -16.05 -7.54
N GLY A 32 29.86 -17.26 -8.01
CA GLY A 32 31.15 -17.60 -8.61
C GLY A 32 32.32 -17.30 -7.66
N ASN A 33 33.22 -16.42 -8.10
CA ASN A 33 34.38 -15.99 -7.30
C ASN A 33 34.15 -14.65 -6.57
N ALA A 34 32.93 -14.10 -6.60
CA ALA A 34 32.65 -12.83 -5.94
C ALA A 34 32.64 -13.02 -4.42
N GLN A 35 33.32 -12.12 -3.71
CA GLN A 35 33.28 -12.11 -2.26
C GLN A 35 31.91 -11.58 -1.79
N LEU A 36 31.19 -12.39 -1.02
CA LEU A 36 29.92 -11.97 -0.42
C LEU A 36 30.18 -10.92 0.67
N PRO A 37 29.32 -9.91 0.81
CA PRO A 37 29.38 -8.99 1.93
C PRO A 37 28.98 -9.69 3.23
N ASP A 38 29.51 -9.24 4.36
CA ASP A 38 29.16 -9.81 5.66
C ASP A 38 27.71 -9.50 6.08
N VAL A 39 27.24 -8.28 5.80
CA VAL A 39 25.91 -7.80 6.18
C VAL A 39 25.26 -7.05 5.03
N VAL A 40 23.98 -7.35 4.76
CA VAL A 40 23.17 -6.67 3.74
C VAL A 40 22.02 -5.93 4.41
N LEU A 41 22.06 -4.59 4.38
CA LEU A 41 20.98 -3.75 4.90
C LEU A 41 19.86 -3.62 3.85
N VAL A 42 18.61 -3.80 4.29
CA VAL A 42 17.42 -3.80 3.43
C VAL A 42 16.59 -2.54 3.65
N LYS A 43 16.32 -2.17 4.90
CA LYS A 43 15.51 -0.99 5.22
C LYS A 43 15.94 -0.29 6.50
N LYS A 44 15.75 1.03 6.56
CA LYS A 44 15.78 1.78 7.83
C LYS A 44 14.56 1.39 8.65
N THR A 45 14.71 1.28 9.97
CA THR A 45 13.63 1.02 10.90
C THR A 45 13.44 2.25 11.76
N TYR A 46 12.28 2.88 11.66
CA TYR A 46 11.94 4.04 12.46
C TYR A 46 11.43 3.63 13.84
N ARG A 47 11.61 4.49 14.83
CA ARG A 47 11.08 4.25 16.17
C ARG A 47 9.55 4.29 16.12
N ARG A 48 8.93 3.19 16.56
CA ARG A 48 7.47 3.02 16.59
C ARG A 48 6.91 3.77 17.78
N LYS A 49 6.33 4.95 17.56
CA LYS A 49 5.51 5.67 18.56
C LYS A 49 4.13 5.95 17.99
N ASN A 50 3.19 6.37 18.83
CA ASN A 50 1.74 6.56 18.60
C ASN A 50 1.40 7.49 17.40
N ARG A 51 1.82 7.10 16.21
CA ARG A 51 1.73 7.87 14.96
C ARG A 51 0.42 7.55 14.22
N ALA A 52 -0.20 6.41 14.52
CA ALA A 52 -1.54 6.05 14.06
C ALA A 52 -2.57 7.15 14.41
N GLN A 53 -2.48 7.71 15.62
CA GLN A 53 -3.33 8.82 16.07
C GLN A 53 -3.03 10.16 15.37
N ARG A 54 -1.96 10.29 14.58
CA ARG A 54 -1.58 11.57 13.96
C ARG A 54 -1.87 11.64 12.46
N ARG A 55 -2.43 10.56 11.91
CA ARG A 55 -2.75 10.44 10.48
C ARG A 55 -3.82 11.44 10.07
N LYS A 56 -3.51 12.26 9.07
CA LYS A 56 -4.46 13.21 8.44
C LYS A 56 -5.19 12.62 7.24
N PHE A 57 -4.96 11.33 6.97
CA PHE A 57 -5.52 10.62 5.83
C PHE A 57 -6.26 9.36 6.28
N LYS A 58 -7.20 8.91 5.44
CA LYS A 58 -7.94 7.66 5.59
C LYS A 58 -7.87 6.86 4.30
N LEU A 59 -7.95 5.54 4.43
CA LEU A 59 -8.18 4.63 3.30
C LEU A 59 -9.69 4.40 3.19
N HIS A 60 -10.18 4.32 1.97
CA HIS A 60 -11.53 3.82 1.72
C HIS A 60 -11.44 2.33 1.42
N ALA A 61 -12.01 1.51 2.29
CA ALA A 61 -12.16 0.08 2.04
C ALA A 61 -13.17 -0.14 0.89
N LEU A 62 -12.78 -0.94 -0.09
CA LEU A 62 -13.73 -1.48 -1.05
C LEU A 62 -14.57 -2.53 -0.34
N MET A 63 -15.89 -2.50 -0.55
CA MET A 63 -16.83 -3.43 0.08
C MET A 63 -16.38 -4.86 -0.20
N LYS A 64 -15.98 -5.58 0.86
CA LYS A 64 -15.64 -7.01 0.78
C LYS A 64 -16.92 -7.73 0.35
N VAL A 65 -16.89 -8.46 -0.76
CA VAL A 65 -17.95 -9.41 -1.10
C VAL A 65 -17.89 -10.48 -0.01
N ASP A 66 -19.00 -10.62 0.72
CA ASP A 66 -19.09 -11.38 1.97
C ASP A 66 -18.97 -12.89 1.70
N ASP A 67 -17.74 -13.38 1.58
CA ASP A 67 -17.43 -14.81 1.60
C ASP A 67 -17.35 -15.21 3.08
N GLY A 68 -18.52 -15.47 3.67
CA GLY A 68 -18.74 -15.50 5.12
C GLY A 68 -17.68 -16.23 5.94
N GLU A 69 -16.90 -15.47 6.72
CA GLU A 69 -16.04 -15.95 7.78
C GLU A 69 -16.16 -15.05 9.03
N GLY A 70 -16.09 -15.67 10.21
CA GLY A 70 -16.64 -15.16 11.46
C GLY A 70 -15.85 -14.04 12.15
N LYS A 71 -16.46 -13.51 13.22
CA LYS A 71 -16.05 -12.38 14.09
C LYS A 71 -14.57 -12.30 14.53
N THR A 72 -13.77 -13.35 14.36
CA THR A 72 -12.31 -13.31 14.54
C THR A 72 -11.58 -12.52 13.45
N ASP A 73 -12.24 -12.26 12.32
CA ASP A 73 -11.64 -11.56 11.17
C ASP A 73 -11.50 -10.04 11.42
N GLU A 74 -12.37 -9.44 12.25
CA GLU A 74 -12.39 -7.98 12.48
C GLU A 74 -11.13 -7.47 13.21
N GLU A 75 -10.71 -8.14 14.29
CA GLU A 75 -9.51 -7.74 15.04
C GLU A 75 -8.22 -8.00 14.27
N GLN A 76 -8.21 -9.03 13.42
CA GLN A 76 -7.09 -9.32 12.53
C GLN A 76 -7.04 -8.26 11.43
N HIS A 77 -8.18 -7.94 10.83
CA HIS A 77 -8.32 -6.90 9.83
C HIS A 77 -7.88 -5.53 10.35
N ALA A 78 -8.31 -5.14 11.55
CA ALA A 78 -7.88 -3.88 12.16
C ALA A 78 -6.36 -3.82 12.39
N ARG A 79 -5.74 -4.95 12.78
CA ARG A 79 -4.28 -5.04 12.93
C ARG A 79 -3.57 -4.93 11.58
N ASP A 80 -4.06 -5.64 10.58
CA ASP A 80 -3.47 -5.65 9.24
C ASP A 80 -3.63 -4.27 8.56
N GLU A 81 -4.77 -3.61 8.73
CA GLU A 81 -5.01 -2.24 8.27
C GLU A 81 -4.04 -1.26 8.94
N GLU A 82 -3.82 -1.38 10.25
CA GLU A 82 -2.88 -0.52 10.96
C GLU A 82 -1.43 -0.73 10.47
N ILE A 83 -1.04 -1.98 10.22
CA ILE A 83 0.27 -2.32 9.62
C ILE A 83 0.39 -1.70 8.24
N PHE A 84 -0.63 -1.85 7.39
CA PHE A 84 -0.63 -1.32 6.04
C PHE A 84 -0.53 0.21 6.00
N LEU A 85 -1.29 0.90 6.86
CA LEU A 85 -1.19 2.35 7.00
C LEU A 85 0.21 2.80 7.47
N ARG A 86 0.92 1.99 8.26
CA ARG A 86 2.32 2.26 8.65
C ARG A 86 3.26 2.10 7.46
N GLU A 87 3.07 1.07 6.65
CA GLU A 87 3.89 0.84 5.45
C GLU A 87 3.70 1.97 4.43
N LEU A 88 2.48 2.49 4.24
CA LEU A 88 2.22 3.65 3.39
C LEU A 88 2.93 4.93 3.87
N GLU A 89 3.11 5.06 5.17
CA GLU A 89 3.86 6.16 5.77
C GLU A 89 5.38 5.98 5.58
N GLU A 90 5.90 4.76 5.69
CA GLU A 90 7.35 4.50 5.57
C GLU A 90 7.84 4.41 4.12
N ASP A 91 7.02 3.87 3.21
CA ASP A 91 7.40 3.55 1.83
C ASP A 91 6.71 4.48 0.83
N MET A 92 7.53 5.34 0.21
CA MET A 92 7.08 6.26 -0.83
C MET A 92 6.57 5.54 -2.09
N GLU A 93 7.17 4.41 -2.49
CA GLU A 93 6.72 3.69 -3.68
C GLU A 93 5.35 3.05 -3.47
N LEU A 94 5.12 2.48 -2.28
CA LEU A 94 3.81 1.94 -1.93
C LEU A 94 2.76 3.05 -1.88
N ARG A 95 3.13 4.20 -1.29
CA ARG A 95 2.27 5.38 -1.19
C ARG A 95 1.82 5.90 -2.57
N CYS A 96 2.72 5.94 -3.56
CA CYS A 96 2.36 6.37 -4.91
C CYS A 96 1.40 5.41 -5.63
N ARG A 97 1.31 4.14 -5.20
CA ARG A 97 0.46 3.11 -5.82
C ARG A 97 -0.95 3.06 -5.22
N VAL A 98 -1.21 3.78 -4.14
CA VAL A 98 -2.46 3.73 -3.37
C VAL A 98 -3.12 5.10 -3.33
N ASN A 99 -4.45 5.13 -3.43
CA ASN A 99 -5.22 6.37 -3.31
C ASN A 99 -5.42 6.70 -1.83
N LEU A 100 -4.82 7.80 -1.37
CA LEU A 100 -5.01 8.30 -0.01
C LEU A 100 -6.06 9.43 0.00
N PHE A 101 -6.98 9.38 0.95
CA PHE A 101 -8.05 10.37 1.07
C PHE A 101 -7.83 11.26 2.28
N LYS A 102 -8.16 12.54 2.13
CA LYS A 102 -8.09 13.50 3.23
C LYS A 102 -9.15 13.16 4.28
N ARG A 103 -8.75 13.18 5.55
CA ARG A 103 -9.70 13.07 6.66
C ARG A 103 -10.49 14.38 6.79
N ASP A 104 -11.75 14.27 7.16
CA ASP A 104 -12.63 15.43 7.34
C ASP A 104 -12.10 16.37 8.42
N PRO A 105 -12.30 17.69 8.29
CA PRO A 105 -11.74 18.66 9.23
C PRO A 105 -12.26 18.48 10.67
N GLU A 106 -13.50 18.00 10.82
CA GLU A 106 -14.11 17.71 12.13
C GLU A 106 -13.47 16.49 12.79
N GLU A 107 -13.31 15.39 12.05
CA GLU A 107 -12.62 14.19 12.53
C GLU A 107 -11.15 14.48 12.87
N ASN A 108 -10.47 15.29 12.05
CA ASN A 108 -9.11 15.74 12.33
C ASN A 108 -9.03 16.58 13.61
N ALA A 109 -10.02 17.42 13.89
CA ALA A 109 -10.06 18.24 15.11
C ALA A 109 -10.26 17.39 16.37
N ILE A 110 -11.11 16.36 16.31
CA ILE A 110 -11.33 15.42 17.42
C ILE A 110 -10.03 14.67 17.75
N VAL A 111 -9.38 14.13 16.74
CA VAL A 111 -8.11 13.40 16.88
C VAL A 111 -6.98 14.32 17.36
N ALA A 112 -6.96 15.59 16.91
CA ALA A 112 -6.01 16.58 17.39
C ALA A 112 -6.24 16.98 18.86
N ALA A 113 -7.49 17.00 19.32
CA ALA A 113 -7.84 17.30 20.70
C ALA A 113 -7.44 16.16 21.65
N ASP A 114 -7.67 14.90 21.24
CA ASP A 114 -7.27 13.71 22.00
C ASP A 114 -5.74 13.65 22.18
N ARG A 115 -5.00 13.97 21.11
CA ARG A 115 -3.54 14.10 21.13
C ARG A 115 -3.01 15.11 22.15
N ALA A 116 -3.71 16.20 22.40
CA ALA A 116 -3.24 17.25 23.32
C ALA A 116 -3.18 16.78 24.79
N VAL A 117 -3.87 15.68 25.12
CA VAL A 117 -3.96 15.12 26.47
C VAL A 117 -2.82 14.13 26.76
N GLU A 118 -2.25 13.46 25.75
CA GLU A 118 -1.19 12.45 25.90
C GLU A 118 0.25 12.98 25.70
N HIS A 119 0.48 14.30 25.76
CA HIS A 119 1.81 14.86 25.53
C HIS A 119 2.76 14.58 26.70
N SER A 120 3.42 13.42 26.68
CA SER A 120 4.62 13.16 27.48
C SER A 120 5.85 13.60 26.70
N ASP A 121 6.79 14.30 27.36
CA ASP A 121 8.01 14.87 26.76
C ASP A 121 8.95 13.84 26.10
N GLU A 122 8.62 12.55 26.16
CA GLU A 122 9.34 11.48 25.47
C GLU A 122 8.93 11.32 24.00
N ASP A 123 7.87 11.98 23.51
CA ASP A 123 7.38 11.92 22.12
C ASP A 123 8.14 12.84 21.15
N ALA A 124 9.47 12.91 21.29
CA ALA A 124 10.31 13.52 20.27
C ALA A 124 10.07 12.82 18.92
N GLU A 125 9.54 13.57 17.97
CA GLU A 125 9.31 13.16 16.59
C GLU A 125 10.63 12.72 15.98
N ASP A 126 10.62 11.61 15.24
CA ASP A 126 11.77 11.28 14.39
C ASP A 126 11.73 12.23 13.19
N PRO A 127 12.60 13.26 13.14
CA PRO A 127 12.54 14.31 12.12
C PRO A 127 12.84 13.76 10.72
N ASP A 128 13.37 12.55 10.63
CA ASP A 128 13.73 11.90 9.37
C ASP A 128 12.64 10.99 8.83
N PHE A 129 11.51 10.89 9.53
CA PHE A 129 10.42 10.06 9.08
C PHE A 129 9.72 10.68 7.85
N PRO A 130 9.42 9.91 6.79
CA PRO A 130 8.76 10.42 5.60
C PRO A 130 7.27 10.73 5.85
N ASP A 131 6.93 11.99 6.11
CA ASP A 131 5.52 12.36 6.28
C ASP A 131 4.75 12.33 4.94
N VAL A 132 3.45 12.00 5.00
CA VAL A 132 2.53 12.07 3.85
C VAL A 132 2.18 13.53 3.59
N LYS A 133 2.49 14.02 2.39
CA LYS A 133 2.21 15.42 2.02
C LYS A 133 0.72 15.61 1.76
N LEU A 134 0.19 16.77 2.16
CA LEU A 134 -1.23 17.09 1.93
C LEU A 134 -1.59 17.15 0.45
N ASP A 135 -0.64 17.48 -0.42
CA ASP A 135 -0.82 17.56 -1.87
C ASP A 135 -1.03 16.17 -2.52
N GLU A 136 -0.64 15.10 -1.83
CA GLU A 136 -0.83 13.71 -2.27
C GLU A 136 -2.23 13.18 -1.92
N LEU A 137 -2.99 13.91 -1.08
CA LEU A 137 -4.28 13.46 -0.57
C LEU A 137 -5.43 13.91 -1.47
N ILE A 138 -6.27 12.95 -1.88
CA ILE A 138 -7.51 13.21 -2.62
C ILE A 138 -8.57 13.73 -1.65
N SER A 139 -9.29 14.79 -2.03
CA SER A 139 -10.26 15.39 -1.11
C SER A 139 -11.51 14.55 -0.95
N ASN A 140 -12.07 14.01 -2.04
CA ASN A 140 -13.30 13.20 -2.05
C ASN A 140 -13.20 12.05 -3.08
N MET A 141 -13.88 10.93 -2.84
CA MET A 141 -14.00 9.82 -3.81
C MET A 141 -14.56 10.26 -5.16
N ASP A 142 -15.46 11.26 -5.18
CA ASP A 142 -16.02 11.83 -6.43
C ASP A 142 -14.95 12.47 -7.33
N GLN A 143 -13.82 12.92 -6.77
CA GLN A 143 -12.71 13.44 -7.60
C GLN A 143 -12.00 12.33 -8.38
N LEU A 144 -12.09 11.07 -7.92
CA LEU A 144 -11.53 9.91 -8.63
C LEU A 144 -12.40 9.47 -9.81
N THR A 145 -13.73 9.68 -9.73
CA THR A 145 -14.68 9.24 -10.77
C THR A 145 -14.79 10.20 -11.95
N HIS A 146 -14.10 11.35 -11.91
CA HIS A 146 -14.08 12.33 -12.99
C HIS A 146 -12.96 12.13 -14.02
N SER A 147 -12.18 11.06 -13.96
CA SER A 147 -11.48 10.60 -15.17
C SER A 147 -12.52 9.90 -16.07
N PRO A 148 -12.83 10.40 -17.27
CA PRO A 148 -13.64 9.64 -18.21
C PRO A 148 -12.81 8.43 -18.65
N VAL A 149 -12.99 7.32 -17.94
CA VAL A 149 -12.63 6.02 -18.50
C VAL A 149 -13.73 5.74 -19.51
N ASP A 150 -13.44 5.97 -20.78
CA ASP A 150 -14.26 5.52 -21.90
C ASP A 150 -14.33 3.99 -21.87
N ILE A 151 -15.21 3.46 -21.01
CA ILE A 151 -15.68 2.09 -21.13
C ILE A 151 -16.59 2.11 -22.35
N GLN A 152 -15.99 1.88 -23.53
CA GLN A 152 -16.74 1.54 -24.73
C GLN A 152 -17.58 0.31 -24.38
N PRO A 153 -18.92 0.40 -24.32
CA PRO A 153 -19.72 -0.80 -24.20
C PRO A 153 -19.48 -1.61 -25.47
N SER A 154 -18.85 -2.78 -25.32
CA SER A 154 -18.83 -3.78 -26.37
C SER A 154 -20.27 -4.14 -26.69
N ILE A 155 -20.78 -3.62 -27.81
CA ILE A 155 -22.03 -4.06 -28.41
C ILE A 155 -21.77 -5.48 -28.90
N ASP A 156 -22.02 -6.45 -28.03
CA ASP A 156 -22.24 -7.83 -28.44
C ASP A 156 -23.68 -7.89 -28.96
N ASP A 157 -23.86 -7.57 -30.24
CA ASP A 157 -25.10 -7.78 -30.98
C ASP A 157 -25.36 -9.29 -31.09
N ASP A 158 -26.16 -9.77 -30.14
CA ASP A 158 -26.77 -11.08 -30.07
C ASP A 158 -27.80 -11.23 -31.21
N ASN A 159 -27.31 -11.46 -32.44
CA ASN A 159 -28.17 -11.72 -33.59
C ASN A 159 -28.62 -13.19 -33.60
N SER A 160 -29.67 -13.48 -32.83
CA SER A 160 -30.45 -14.69 -32.97
C SER A 160 -31.91 -14.40 -33.34
N HIS A 161 -32.39 -15.16 -34.33
CA HIS A 161 -33.77 -15.33 -34.86
C HIS A 161 -34.01 -14.67 -36.23
N ASP A 162 -33.86 -15.45 -37.30
CA ASP A 162 -34.90 -16.31 -37.90
C ASP A 162 -36.01 -15.51 -38.59
N VAL A 163 -35.94 -15.43 -39.93
CA VAL A 163 -37.06 -15.84 -40.80
C VAL A 163 -36.60 -16.03 -42.26
N GLY A 164 -36.68 -17.27 -42.73
CA GLY A 164 -37.51 -17.62 -43.89
C GLY A 164 -37.18 -17.06 -45.30
N SER A 165 -37.01 -18.03 -46.20
CA SER A 165 -37.55 -18.06 -47.58
C SER A 165 -36.75 -17.47 -48.76
N LYS A 166 -36.38 -18.43 -49.63
CA LYS A 166 -36.61 -18.51 -51.09
C LYS A 166 -35.44 -18.26 -52.05
N ARG A 167 -35.08 -19.39 -52.69
CA ARG A 167 -34.96 -19.62 -54.15
C ARG A 167 -33.75 -19.02 -54.88
N ARG A 168 -32.94 -19.92 -55.45
CA ARG A 168 -32.58 -20.05 -56.89
C ARG A 168 -31.55 -21.18 -57.05
N SER A 169 -31.94 -22.32 -57.60
CA SER A 169 -31.88 -22.72 -59.03
C SER A 169 -30.49 -23.23 -59.46
N ASN A 170 -30.47 -24.53 -59.79
CA ASN A 170 -29.65 -25.30 -60.74
C ASN A 170 -28.28 -24.76 -61.19
N ILE A 171 -27.29 -25.68 -61.23
CA ILE A 171 -26.58 -26.03 -62.47
C ILE A 171 -25.89 -27.40 -62.31
N ASN A 172 -26.16 -28.24 -63.32
CA ASN A 172 -25.59 -29.52 -63.78
C ASN A 172 -24.71 -30.39 -62.88
#